data_AF-A0A8T1S103-F1
#
_entry.id   AF-A0A8T1S103-F1
#
_cell.length_a   1.000
_cell.length_b   1.000
_cell.length_c   1.000
_cell.angle_alpha   90.00
_cell.angle_beta   90.00
_cell.angle_gamma   90.00
#
_symmetry.space_group_name_H-M   'P 1'
#
loop_
_entity.id
_entity.type
_entity.pdbx_description
1 polymer ?
#
loop_
_entity_poly.entity_id
_entity_poly.type
_entity_poly.pdbx_seq_one_letter_code
_entity_poly.pdbx_strand_id
1 'polypeptide(L)'
;VESAGEPEQVQPVLALALRPAFVLRSLLGFIAELDSFQHQDGQIPQEMMEDTVAALHHLLTASPQQTKTLLCYPVDLLFATVQRLQSRGFEFTWIIQKRLHDTKSLVDATFPRSSAPLASPAWQEDFHAVPVFPAPEEIFVDPGQRLKRNLPVGKYASAAAYLDTHFRLLREDFVRPLRAGISAHFSLRNVFGGAGKQRGALRLYRNVQLATVGTSPAGAMYMARFQAPRGSAHASSKRLLSGSLTCLISSDCGQVLFGTVVGGKRPELLKGAVWLDIKANHSDLLRQHLGKTDFTMVESPAFFESYRYVLEGLQEMDPARVPFQSYVVQCHTTVAPPAHFGEDVTFDLSVLRPTGR
;
A
#
# COMPACT_ATOMS: atom_id res chain seq x y z
N VAL A 1 8.47 35.05 -19.03
CA VAL A 1 7.39 34.46 -19.87
C VAL A 1 8.07 33.42 -20.73
N GLU A 2 8.30 32.25 -20.17
CA GLU A 2 8.86 31.12 -20.93
C GLU A 2 7.69 30.40 -21.60
N SER A 3 7.80 30.31 -22.92
CA SER A 3 6.83 29.75 -23.85
C SER A 3 6.53 28.29 -23.50
N ALA A 4 5.24 27.99 -23.29
CA ALA A 4 4.73 26.64 -23.29
C ALA A 4 4.92 26.06 -24.69
N GLY A 5 5.76 25.02 -24.82
CA GLY A 5 5.91 24.24 -26.05
C GLY A 5 4.56 23.76 -26.56
N GLU A 6 4.36 23.92 -27.86
CA GLU A 6 3.09 23.88 -28.58
C GLU A 6 2.40 22.49 -28.56
N PRO A 7 1.06 22.43 -28.46
CA PRO A 7 0.27 21.19 -28.59
C PRO A 7 0.17 20.65 -30.04
N GLU A 8 0.67 21.34 -31.06
CA GLU A 8 0.50 20.95 -32.48
C GLU A 8 1.39 19.78 -32.93
N GLN A 9 2.56 19.56 -32.32
CA GLN A 9 3.49 18.49 -32.75
C GLN A 9 3.09 17.08 -32.29
N VAL A 10 2.24 16.96 -31.27
CA VAL A 10 1.90 15.67 -30.65
C VAL A 10 0.78 14.92 -31.41
N GLN A 11 -0.15 15.66 -32.02
CA GLN A 11 -1.28 15.09 -32.77
C GLN A 11 -0.89 14.18 -33.95
N PRO A 12 0.08 14.52 -34.82
CA PRO A 12 0.46 13.64 -35.94
C PRO A 12 1.11 12.33 -35.47
N VAL A 13 1.90 12.36 -34.39
CA VAL A 13 2.51 11.16 -33.81
C VAL A 13 1.45 10.27 -33.16
N LEU A 14 0.49 10.87 -32.44
CA LEU A 14 -0.63 10.14 -31.86
C LEU A 14 -1.49 9.47 -32.94
N ALA A 15 -1.74 10.17 -34.06
CA ALA A 15 -2.49 9.63 -35.18
C ALA A 15 -1.79 8.44 -35.86
N LEU A 16 -0.45 8.42 -35.88
CA LEU A 16 0.34 7.27 -36.36
C LEU A 16 0.29 6.11 -35.37
N ALA A 17 0.45 6.38 -34.07
CA ALA A 17 0.45 5.38 -33.01
C ALA A 17 -0.93 4.71 -32.81
N LEU A 18 -2.02 5.41 -33.14
CA LEU A 18 -3.39 4.88 -33.06
C LEU A 18 -3.86 4.17 -34.34
N ARG A 19 -3.01 4.01 -35.36
CA ARG A 19 -3.38 3.24 -36.55
C ARG A 19 -3.61 1.78 -36.16
N PRO A 20 -4.74 1.16 -36.55
CA PRO A 20 -5.03 -0.24 -36.23
C PRO A 20 -3.91 -1.19 -36.65
N ALA A 21 -3.26 -0.94 -37.79
CA ALA A 21 -2.14 -1.74 -38.28
C ALA A 21 -0.93 -1.71 -37.32
N PHE A 22 -0.63 -0.57 -36.71
CA PHE A 22 0.45 -0.47 -35.73
C PHE A 22 0.05 -1.15 -34.41
N VAL A 23 -1.11 -0.80 -33.86
CA VAL A 23 -1.57 -1.32 -32.56
C VAL A 23 -1.79 -2.83 -32.60
N LEU A 24 -2.55 -3.33 -33.57
CA LEU A 24 -2.97 -4.73 -33.60
C LEU A 24 -1.94 -5.68 -34.20
N ARG A 25 -0.93 -5.16 -34.91
CA ARG A 25 0.08 -5.99 -35.59
C ARG A 25 1.48 -5.81 -35.00
N SER A 26 1.97 -4.58 -34.97
CA SER A 26 3.32 -4.29 -34.47
C SER A 26 3.38 -4.34 -32.94
N LEU A 27 2.49 -3.63 -32.26
CA LEU A 27 2.52 -3.54 -30.79
C LEU A 27 2.08 -4.85 -30.13
N LEU A 28 1.00 -5.49 -30.61
CA LEU A 28 0.62 -6.83 -30.13
C LEU A 28 1.69 -7.88 -30.44
N GLY A 29 2.30 -7.84 -31.63
CA GLY A 29 3.37 -8.75 -32.02
C GLY A 29 4.58 -8.61 -31.09
N PHE A 30 5.02 -7.38 -30.82
CA PHE A 30 6.07 -7.10 -29.85
C PHE A 30 5.77 -7.66 -28.46
N ILE A 31 4.56 -7.43 -27.93
CA ILE A 31 4.18 -7.94 -26.60
C ILE A 31 4.13 -9.47 -26.60
N ALA A 32 3.68 -10.11 -27.67
CA ALA A 32 3.67 -11.57 -27.79
C ALA A 32 5.09 -12.15 -27.84
N GLU A 33 6.04 -11.46 -28.48
CA GLU A 33 7.45 -11.84 -28.49
C GLU A 33 8.09 -11.80 -27.09
N LEU A 34 7.59 -10.94 -26.19
CA LEU A 34 8.05 -10.93 -24.78
C LEU A 34 7.84 -12.28 -24.08
N ASP A 35 6.80 -13.03 -24.46
CA ASP A 35 6.54 -14.36 -23.90
C ASP A 35 7.51 -15.42 -24.45
N SER A 36 8.15 -15.17 -25.58
CA SER A 36 9.11 -16.11 -26.18
C SER A 36 10.47 -16.13 -25.48
N PHE A 37 10.79 -15.12 -24.67
CA PHE A 37 12.04 -15.04 -23.91
C PHE A 37 12.14 -16.21 -22.93
N GLN A 38 13.26 -16.94 -22.96
CA GLN A 38 13.55 -17.99 -21.99
C GLN A 38 14.38 -17.45 -20.83
N HIS A 39 14.25 -18.05 -19.65
CA HIS A 39 14.98 -17.63 -18.45
C HIS A 39 16.51 -17.65 -18.63
N GLN A 40 17.01 -18.42 -19.61
CA GLN A 40 18.44 -18.51 -19.93
C GLN A 40 18.96 -17.35 -20.81
N ASP A 41 18.09 -16.62 -21.52
CA ASP A 41 18.47 -15.59 -22.50
C ASP A 41 18.74 -14.20 -21.87
N GLY A 42 18.82 -14.11 -20.54
CA GLY A 42 18.97 -12.86 -19.80
C GLY A 42 17.63 -12.29 -19.38
N GLN A 43 17.63 -11.57 -18.24
CA GLN A 43 16.43 -10.89 -17.74
C GLN A 43 15.87 -9.96 -18.81
N ILE A 44 14.55 -9.93 -18.98
CA ILE A 44 13.91 -8.90 -19.82
C ILE A 44 14.33 -7.53 -19.27
N PRO A 45 14.86 -6.62 -20.10
CA PRO A 45 15.30 -5.31 -19.63
C PRO A 45 14.16 -4.59 -18.92
N GLN A 46 14.37 -4.22 -17.66
CA GLN A 46 13.32 -3.55 -16.87
C GLN A 46 12.91 -2.21 -17.48
N GLU A 47 13.87 -1.48 -18.08
CA GLU A 47 13.62 -0.24 -18.82
C GLU A 47 12.62 -0.45 -19.97
N MET A 48 12.80 -1.51 -20.77
CA MET A 48 11.89 -1.82 -21.88
C MET A 48 10.47 -2.07 -21.38
N MET A 49 10.31 -2.81 -20.28
CA MET A 49 9.00 -3.07 -19.69
C MET A 49 8.38 -1.80 -19.11
N GLU A 50 9.17 -0.96 -18.44
CA GLU A 50 8.72 0.33 -17.92
C GLU A 50 8.24 1.26 -19.04
N ASP A 51 9.01 1.38 -20.12
CA ASP A 51 8.67 2.19 -21.30
C ASP A 51 7.42 1.68 -22.00
N THR A 52 7.28 0.36 -22.13
CA THR A 52 6.10 -0.26 -22.75
C THR A 52 4.83 0.07 -21.96
N VAL A 53 4.88 -0.10 -20.63
CA VAL A 53 3.76 0.23 -19.75
C VAL A 53 3.45 1.73 -19.78
N ALA A 54 4.47 2.60 -19.75
CA ALA A 54 4.30 4.04 -19.83
C ALA A 54 3.67 4.47 -21.17
N ALA A 55 4.14 3.94 -22.29
CA ALA A 55 3.60 4.22 -23.61
C ALA A 55 2.12 3.83 -23.72
N LEU A 56 1.73 2.65 -23.24
CA LEU A 56 0.34 2.22 -23.21
C LEU A 56 -0.54 3.12 -22.33
N HIS A 57 -0.04 3.50 -21.16
CA HIS A 57 -0.74 4.43 -20.28
C HIS A 57 -0.96 5.81 -20.95
N HIS A 58 0.05 6.31 -21.66
CA HIS A 58 -0.05 7.57 -22.39
C HIS A 58 -1.06 7.49 -23.54
N LEU A 59 -1.05 6.41 -24.32
CA LEU A 59 -2.04 6.22 -25.39
C LEU A 59 -3.47 6.19 -24.83
N LEU A 60 -3.69 5.51 -23.71
CA LEU A 60 -5.00 5.45 -23.04
C LEU A 60 -5.46 6.80 -22.51
N THR A 61 -4.56 7.55 -21.88
CA THR A 61 -4.89 8.86 -21.29
C THR A 61 -5.07 9.94 -22.36
N ALA A 62 -4.31 9.89 -23.44
CA ALA A 62 -4.41 10.84 -24.56
C ALA A 62 -5.59 10.53 -25.49
N SER A 63 -6.06 9.28 -25.58
CA SER A 63 -7.17 8.90 -26.46
C SER A 63 -8.18 7.94 -25.81
N PRO A 64 -8.95 8.41 -24.81
CA PRO A 64 -9.93 7.58 -24.09
C PRO A 64 -11.00 6.96 -25.00
N GLN A 65 -11.29 7.59 -26.15
CA GLN A 65 -12.29 7.11 -27.10
C GLN A 65 -11.86 5.81 -27.79
N GLN A 66 -10.56 5.57 -27.95
CA GLN A 66 -10.00 4.38 -28.60
C GLN A 66 -9.73 3.23 -27.63
N THR A 67 -9.98 3.43 -26.33
CA THR A 67 -9.76 2.41 -25.29
C THR A 67 -10.57 1.15 -25.54
N LYS A 68 -11.87 1.29 -25.86
CA LYS A 68 -12.75 0.13 -26.05
C LYS A 68 -12.53 -0.61 -27.36
N THR A 69 -11.89 0.04 -28.34
CA THR A 69 -11.82 -0.43 -29.73
C THR A 69 -10.44 -0.96 -30.11
N LEU A 70 -9.36 -0.37 -29.61
CA LEU A 70 -8.00 -0.68 -30.03
C LEU A 70 -7.04 -0.89 -28.86
N LEU A 71 -7.07 -0.01 -27.85
CA LEU A 71 -6.03 0.01 -26.81
C LEU A 71 -6.27 -1.00 -25.68
N CYS A 72 -7.45 -1.59 -25.54
CA CYS A 72 -7.70 -2.66 -24.57
C CYS A 72 -6.84 -3.90 -24.82
N TYR A 73 -6.73 -4.32 -26.08
CA TYR A 73 -6.01 -5.53 -26.47
C TYR A 73 -4.53 -5.56 -26.04
N PRO A 74 -3.70 -4.54 -26.35
CA PRO A 74 -2.29 -4.57 -25.94
C PRO A 74 -2.12 -4.49 -24.43
N VAL A 75 -3.00 -3.79 -23.71
CA VAL A 75 -2.93 -3.71 -22.25
C VAL A 75 -3.29 -5.04 -21.61
N ASP A 76 -4.36 -5.69 -22.07
CA ASP A 76 -4.77 -7.01 -21.58
C ASP A 76 -3.72 -8.07 -21.91
N LEU A 77 -3.15 -8.04 -23.12
CA LEU A 77 -2.08 -8.95 -23.53
C LEU A 77 -0.82 -8.75 -22.70
N LEU A 78 -0.40 -7.49 -22.46
CA LEU A 78 0.77 -7.20 -21.64
C LEU A 78 0.55 -7.67 -20.20
N PHE A 79 -0.62 -7.39 -19.64
CA PHE A 79 -1.00 -7.84 -18.29
C PHE A 79 -0.91 -9.36 -18.17
N ALA A 80 -1.51 -10.10 -19.11
CA ALA A 80 -1.47 -11.56 -19.12
C ALA A 80 -0.04 -12.11 -19.35
N THR A 81 0.76 -11.45 -20.18
CA THR A 81 2.13 -11.86 -20.49
C THR A 81 3.04 -11.68 -19.28
N VAL A 82 2.93 -10.56 -18.57
CA VAL A 82 3.65 -10.34 -17.30
C VAL A 82 3.28 -11.40 -16.27
N GLN A 83 2.00 -11.76 -16.14
CA GLN A 83 1.58 -12.85 -15.24
C GLN A 83 2.19 -14.22 -15.61
N ARG A 84 2.27 -14.54 -16.92
CA ARG A 84 2.92 -15.78 -17.40
C ARG A 84 4.44 -15.77 -17.21
N LEU A 85 5.08 -14.61 -17.37
CA LEU A 85 6.51 -14.47 -17.12
C LEU A 85 6.82 -14.61 -15.63
N GLN A 86 5.98 -14.04 -14.76
CA GLN A 86 6.11 -14.22 -13.30
C GLN A 86 5.98 -15.70 -12.88
N SER A 87 5.05 -16.46 -13.45
CA SER A 87 4.93 -17.89 -13.15
C SER A 87 6.12 -18.73 -13.64
N ARG A 88 6.91 -18.19 -14.58
CA ARG A 88 8.17 -18.76 -15.09
C ARG A 88 9.40 -18.27 -14.32
N GLY A 89 9.23 -17.46 -13.27
CA GLY A 89 10.31 -16.98 -12.42
C GLY A 89 10.98 -15.68 -12.87
N PHE A 90 10.35 -14.91 -13.78
CA PHE A 90 10.81 -13.55 -14.07
C PHE A 90 10.36 -12.58 -12.97
N GLU A 91 11.28 -11.76 -12.48
CA GLU A 91 11.00 -10.71 -11.50
C GLU A 91 10.85 -9.35 -12.18
N PHE A 92 9.78 -8.63 -11.81
CA PHE A 92 9.54 -7.26 -12.26
C PHE A 92 9.47 -6.35 -11.05
N THR A 93 10.01 -5.13 -11.18
CA THR A 93 9.92 -4.11 -10.12
C THR A 93 8.47 -3.83 -9.78
N TRP A 94 8.20 -3.49 -8.52
CA TRP A 94 6.83 -3.20 -8.09
C TRP A 94 6.27 -1.98 -8.83
N ILE A 95 7.12 -1.02 -9.23
CA ILE A 95 6.69 0.16 -10.02
C ILE A 95 6.11 -0.28 -11.34
N ILE A 96 6.79 -1.16 -12.07
CA ILE A 96 6.31 -1.69 -13.35
C ILE A 96 4.96 -2.38 -13.14
N GLN A 97 4.88 -3.27 -12.15
CA GLN A 97 3.66 -4.03 -11.85
C GLN A 97 2.49 -3.10 -11.48
N LYS A 98 2.76 -2.08 -10.67
CA LYS A 98 1.75 -1.09 -10.28
C LYS A 98 1.30 -0.25 -11.46
N ARG A 99 2.23 0.28 -12.25
CA ARG A 99 1.87 1.08 -13.43
C ARG A 99 1.07 0.26 -14.42
N LEU A 100 1.40 -1.03 -14.58
CA LEU A 100 0.64 -1.95 -15.40
C LEU A 100 -0.76 -2.19 -14.83
N HIS A 101 -0.91 -2.33 -13.52
CA HIS A 101 -2.20 -2.45 -12.85
C HIS A 101 -3.05 -1.17 -12.96
N ASP A 102 -2.45 0.01 -12.74
CA ASP A 102 -3.11 1.31 -12.94
C ASP A 102 -3.60 1.46 -14.39
N THR A 103 -2.77 1.05 -15.35
CA THR A 103 -3.09 1.08 -16.79
C THR A 103 -4.22 0.10 -17.12
N LYS A 104 -4.20 -1.11 -16.55
CA LYS A 104 -5.27 -2.09 -16.67
C LYS A 104 -6.58 -1.59 -16.07
N SER A 105 -6.52 -0.92 -14.91
CA SER A 105 -7.69 -0.34 -14.26
C SER A 105 -8.36 0.76 -15.11
N LEU A 106 -7.59 1.53 -15.89
CA LEU A 106 -8.16 2.49 -16.86
C LEU A 106 -8.97 1.78 -17.94
N VAL A 107 -8.47 0.64 -18.44
CA VAL A 107 -9.21 -0.19 -19.41
C VAL A 107 -10.46 -0.77 -18.76
N ASP A 108 -10.34 -1.38 -17.58
CA ASP A 108 -11.46 -2.01 -16.87
C ASP A 108 -12.57 -1.01 -16.55
N ALA A 109 -12.22 0.23 -16.17
CA ALA A 109 -13.20 1.29 -15.93
C ALA A 109 -14.04 1.63 -17.18
N THR A 110 -13.51 1.41 -18.38
CA THR A 110 -14.27 1.62 -19.64
C THR A 110 -15.20 0.47 -19.98
N PHE A 111 -14.99 -0.72 -19.41
CA PHE A 111 -15.84 -1.88 -19.56
C PHE A 111 -16.54 -2.19 -18.23
N PRO A 112 -17.66 -1.50 -17.91
CA PRO A 112 -18.47 -1.83 -16.75
C PRO A 112 -19.17 -3.17 -17.01
N ARG A 113 -18.44 -4.27 -16.83
CA ARG A 113 -18.95 -5.61 -16.65
C ARG A 113 -18.39 -6.12 -15.33
N SER A 114 -19.28 -6.74 -14.56
CA SER A 114 -19.04 -7.36 -13.27
C SER A 114 -17.89 -8.37 -13.33
N SER A 115 -16.63 -7.92 -13.23
CA SER A 115 -15.51 -8.80 -12.96
C SER A 115 -15.23 -8.72 -11.45
N ALA A 116 -15.43 -9.84 -10.78
CA ALA A 116 -14.79 -10.04 -9.48
C ALA A 116 -13.27 -9.89 -9.72
N PRO A 117 -12.54 -9.12 -8.89
CA PRO A 117 -11.09 -8.99 -9.04
C PRO A 117 -10.45 -10.38 -9.12
N LEU A 118 -9.57 -10.58 -10.12
CA LEU A 118 -8.71 -11.76 -10.20
C LEU A 118 -8.08 -11.98 -8.83
N ALA A 119 -8.15 -13.20 -8.31
CA ALA A 119 -7.63 -13.53 -6.99
C ALA A 119 -6.14 -13.15 -6.93
N SER A 120 -5.82 -12.12 -6.15
CA SER A 120 -4.47 -11.99 -5.62
C SER A 120 -4.20 -13.28 -4.82
N PRO A 121 -3.07 -13.96 -5.04
CA PRO A 121 -2.74 -15.21 -4.35
C PRO A 121 -2.57 -15.02 -2.83
N ALA A 122 -2.62 -13.80 -2.30
CA ALA A 122 -2.29 -13.45 -0.91
C ALA A 122 -3.48 -13.33 0.05
N TRP A 123 -4.72 -13.60 -0.36
CA TRP A 123 -5.88 -13.47 0.53
C TRP A 123 -5.96 -14.63 1.52
N GLN A 124 -5.33 -14.45 2.68
CA GLN A 124 -5.44 -15.39 3.78
C GLN A 124 -6.86 -15.35 4.34
N GLU A 125 -7.56 -16.49 4.37
CA GLU A 125 -8.92 -16.58 4.91
C GLU A 125 -8.93 -16.43 6.44
N ASP A 126 -7.96 -17.03 7.10
CA ASP A 126 -7.78 -16.92 8.54
C ASP A 126 -7.05 -15.62 8.92
N PHE A 127 -7.74 -14.75 9.66
CA PHE A 127 -7.17 -13.47 10.11
C PHE A 127 -6.08 -13.66 11.17
N HIS A 128 -6.07 -14.78 11.90
CA HIS A 128 -5.02 -15.08 12.88
C HIS A 128 -3.64 -15.24 12.23
N ALA A 129 -3.59 -15.62 10.94
CA ALA A 129 -2.35 -15.75 10.18
C ALA A 129 -1.96 -14.49 9.40
N VAL A 130 -2.79 -13.44 9.40
CA VAL A 130 -2.50 -12.19 8.67
C VAL A 130 -1.47 -11.37 9.47
N PRO A 131 -0.31 -11.02 8.90
CA PRO A 131 0.71 -10.28 9.65
C PRO A 131 0.23 -8.87 9.98
N VAL A 132 0.64 -8.30 11.11
CA VAL A 132 0.22 -6.93 11.49
C VAL A 132 0.84 -5.89 10.55
N PHE A 133 2.11 -6.08 10.19
CA PHE A 133 2.81 -5.23 9.23
C PHE A 133 2.29 -5.48 7.81
N PRO A 134 2.12 -4.43 7.00
CA PRO A 134 1.71 -4.57 5.60
C PRO A 134 2.74 -5.37 4.81
N ALA A 135 2.26 -6.17 3.87
CA ALA A 135 3.08 -6.77 2.84
C ALA A 135 3.25 -5.80 1.66
N PRO A 136 4.33 -5.89 0.86
CA PRO A 136 4.53 -5.06 -0.32
C PRO A 136 3.31 -5.06 -1.25
N GLU A 137 2.74 -6.24 -1.50
CA GLU A 137 1.62 -6.44 -2.42
C GLU A 137 0.38 -5.63 -1.98
N GLU A 138 0.16 -5.48 -0.67
CA GLU A 138 -0.97 -4.73 -0.10
C GLU A 138 -0.83 -3.21 -0.29
N ILE A 139 0.39 -2.70 -0.54
CA ILE A 139 0.63 -1.29 -0.86
C ILE A 139 0.43 -1.02 -2.36
N PHE A 140 0.59 -2.03 -3.20
CA PHE A 140 0.64 -1.86 -4.66
C PHE A 140 -0.59 -2.36 -5.39
N VAL A 141 -1.31 -3.33 -4.81
CA VAL A 141 -2.56 -3.86 -5.34
C VAL A 141 -3.70 -3.39 -4.45
N ASP A 142 -4.77 -2.87 -5.05
CA ASP A 142 -5.97 -2.56 -4.26
C ASP A 142 -6.62 -3.87 -3.79
N PRO A 143 -6.83 -4.06 -2.48
CA PRO A 143 -7.61 -5.20 -1.99
C PRO A 143 -9.01 -5.32 -2.62
N GLY A 144 -9.54 -4.24 -3.20
CA GLY A 144 -10.80 -4.26 -3.94
C GLY A 144 -11.99 -4.59 -3.04
N GLN A 145 -13.00 -5.29 -3.58
CA GLN A 145 -14.27 -5.58 -2.89
C GLN A 145 -14.20 -6.63 -1.77
N ARG A 146 -13.01 -7.15 -1.44
CA ARG A 146 -12.86 -8.26 -0.48
C ARG A 146 -12.91 -7.84 0.99
N LEU A 147 -12.75 -6.56 1.30
CA LEU A 147 -12.92 -6.06 2.65
C LEU A 147 -14.40 -6.05 3.03
N LYS A 148 -14.77 -6.82 4.06
CA LYS A 148 -16.13 -6.82 4.61
C LYS A 148 -16.43 -5.44 5.17
N ARG A 149 -17.61 -4.90 4.83
CA ARG A 149 -18.08 -3.63 5.40
C ARG A 149 -18.31 -3.80 6.89
N ASN A 150 -18.03 -2.74 7.66
CA ASN A 150 -18.45 -2.67 9.05
C ASN A 150 -19.98 -2.87 9.13
N LEU A 151 -20.44 -3.58 10.16
CA LEU A 151 -21.86 -3.75 10.45
C LEU A 151 -22.25 -2.83 11.63
N PRO A 152 -22.67 -1.57 11.36
CA PRO A 152 -23.02 -0.64 12.44
C PRO A 152 -24.35 -0.99 13.13
N VAL A 153 -25.20 -1.76 12.45
CA VAL A 153 -26.53 -2.17 12.95
C VAL A 153 -26.75 -3.64 12.64
N GLY A 154 -27.16 -4.40 13.66
CA GLY A 154 -27.43 -5.83 13.56
C GLY A 154 -26.27 -6.68 14.09
N LYS A 155 -26.52 -7.99 14.15
CA LYS A 155 -25.61 -8.97 14.73
C LYS A 155 -24.64 -9.54 13.70
N TYR A 156 -23.45 -9.91 14.16
CA TYR A 156 -22.49 -10.67 13.38
C TYR A 156 -22.88 -12.17 13.36
N ALA A 157 -22.48 -12.87 12.30
CA ALA A 157 -22.74 -14.30 12.16
C ALA A 157 -22.08 -15.14 13.27
N SER A 158 -20.89 -14.72 13.72
CA SER A 158 -20.14 -15.34 14.81
C SER A 158 -19.15 -14.35 15.41
N ALA A 159 -18.58 -14.68 16.57
CA ALA A 159 -17.50 -13.92 17.18
C ALA A 159 -16.23 -13.91 16.28
N ALA A 160 -15.93 -15.02 15.60
CA ALA A 160 -14.84 -15.07 14.64
C ALA A 160 -15.06 -14.09 13.47
N ALA A 161 -16.30 -14.01 12.95
CA ALA A 161 -16.64 -13.06 11.89
C ALA A 161 -16.54 -11.59 12.37
N TYR A 162 -16.89 -11.33 13.62
CA TYR A 162 -16.71 -10.02 14.26
C TYR A 162 -15.22 -9.64 14.34
N LEU A 163 -14.38 -10.52 14.90
CA LEU A 163 -12.93 -10.28 15.04
C LEU A 163 -12.26 -10.10 13.67
N ASP A 164 -12.55 -10.99 12.70
CA ASP A 164 -12.03 -10.91 11.33
C ASP A 164 -12.37 -9.57 10.67
N THR A 165 -13.63 -9.15 10.76
CA THR A 165 -14.10 -7.89 10.16
C THR A 165 -13.40 -6.69 10.79
N HIS A 166 -13.35 -6.61 12.12
CA HIS A 166 -12.73 -5.50 12.83
C HIS A 166 -11.21 -5.45 12.67
N PHE A 167 -10.54 -6.61 12.69
CA PHE A 167 -9.10 -6.70 12.45
C PHE A 167 -8.74 -6.15 11.07
N ARG A 168 -9.41 -6.63 10.01
CA ARG A 168 -9.09 -6.20 8.63
C ARG A 168 -9.44 -4.74 8.38
N LEU A 169 -10.56 -4.25 8.93
CA LEU A 169 -10.95 -2.85 8.80
C LEU A 169 -9.96 -1.92 9.51
N LEU A 170 -9.56 -2.27 10.73
CA LEU A 170 -8.59 -1.48 11.49
C LEU A 170 -7.21 -1.48 10.82
N ARG A 171 -6.82 -2.61 10.23
CA ARG A 171 -5.58 -2.71 9.46
C ARG A 171 -5.65 -1.85 8.19
N GLU A 172 -6.75 -1.91 7.45
CA GLU A 172 -6.94 -1.07 6.25
C GLU A 172 -6.92 0.43 6.57
N ASP A 173 -7.36 0.85 7.76
CA ASP A 173 -7.40 2.26 8.16
C ASP A 173 -6.01 2.93 8.12
N PHE A 174 -4.94 2.22 8.51
CA PHE A 174 -3.57 2.75 8.43
C PHE A 174 -2.87 2.39 7.11
N VAL A 175 -3.24 1.29 6.45
CA VAL A 175 -2.65 0.85 5.18
C VAL A 175 -3.14 1.71 4.02
N ARG A 176 -4.44 2.03 3.96
CA ARG A 176 -5.05 2.85 2.91
C ARG A 176 -4.38 4.20 2.69
N PRO A 177 -4.15 5.05 3.71
CA PRO A 177 -3.52 6.35 3.51
C PRO A 177 -2.04 6.22 3.11
N LEU A 178 -1.33 5.18 3.59
CA LEU A 178 0.03 4.88 3.15
C LEU A 178 0.06 4.48 1.66
N ARG A 179 -0.80 3.53 1.27
CA ARG A 179 -1.00 3.08 -0.10
C ARG A 179 -1.37 4.23 -1.03
N ALA A 180 -2.37 5.03 -0.66
CA ALA A 180 -2.79 6.19 -1.46
C ALA A 180 -1.67 7.22 -1.63
N GLY A 181 -0.89 7.50 -0.57
CA GLY A 181 0.25 8.40 -0.63
C GLY A 181 1.35 7.88 -1.56
N ILE A 182 1.72 6.60 -1.44
CA ILE A 182 2.75 5.98 -2.28
C ILE A 182 2.26 5.92 -3.73
N SER A 183 1.00 5.51 -3.96
CA SER A 183 0.38 5.54 -5.30
C SER A 183 0.45 6.92 -5.92
N ALA A 184 -0.03 7.95 -5.23
CA ALA A 184 0.05 9.30 -5.76
C ALA A 184 1.49 9.69 -6.10
N HIS A 185 2.48 9.38 -5.25
CA HIS A 185 3.85 9.79 -5.50
C HIS A 185 4.48 9.12 -6.73
N PHE A 186 4.22 7.83 -6.92
CA PHE A 186 4.82 7.02 -8.00
C PHE A 186 3.91 6.86 -9.23
N SER A 187 2.75 7.50 -9.26
CA SER A 187 1.89 7.55 -10.45
C SER A 187 2.59 8.26 -11.61
N LEU A 188 2.43 7.71 -12.82
CA LEU A 188 2.90 8.29 -14.09
C LEU A 188 2.48 9.76 -14.28
N ARG A 189 1.34 10.15 -13.71
CA ARG A 189 0.82 11.53 -13.75
C ARG A 189 1.72 12.56 -13.06
N ASN A 190 2.51 12.17 -12.05
CA ASN A 190 3.48 13.04 -11.38
C ASN A 190 4.89 12.97 -11.99
N VAL A 191 5.17 11.94 -12.79
CA VAL A 191 6.44 11.80 -13.53
C VAL A 191 6.44 12.69 -14.77
N PHE A 192 5.27 12.89 -15.41
CA PHE A 192 5.15 13.60 -16.70
C PHE A 192 4.19 14.80 -16.71
N GLY A 193 3.37 15.00 -15.67
CA GLY A 193 2.45 16.13 -15.52
C GLY A 193 2.90 17.06 -14.40
N GLY A 194 3.05 18.35 -14.70
CA GLY A 194 3.45 19.38 -13.74
C GLY A 194 2.67 19.27 -12.41
N ALA A 195 3.43 19.31 -11.31
CA ALA A 195 3.03 19.05 -9.92
C ALA A 195 1.57 19.46 -9.60
N GLY A 196 0.64 18.51 -9.78
CA GLY A 196 -0.72 18.64 -9.29
C GLY A 196 -0.72 18.68 -7.76
N LYS A 197 -1.45 19.63 -7.17
CA LYS A 197 -1.62 19.84 -5.73
C LYS A 197 -1.79 18.50 -4.99
N GLN A 198 -0.73 18.08 -4.29
CA GLN A 198 -0.65 16.88 -3.47
C GLN A 198 -1.71 16.93 -2.37
N ARG A 199 -2.85 16.24 -2.56
CA ARG A 199 -3.83 16.00 -1.50
C ARG A 199 -3.39 14.77 -0.71
N GLY A 200 -2.51 15.01 0.26
CA GLY A 200 -2.02 14.01 1.22
C GLY A 200 -0.53 14.20 1.48
N ALA A 201 -0.14 14.79 2.61
CA ALA A 201 1.24 15.07 2.95
C ALA A 201 2.00 13.79 3.35
N LEU A 202 2.23 12.90 2.38
CA LEU A 202 3.13 11.76 2.58
C LEU A 202 4.53 12.30 2.89
N ARG A 203 5.14 11.80 3.96
CA ARG A 203 6.44 12.27 4.44
C ARG A 203 7.51 11.40 3.80
N LEU A 204 8.30 12.01 2.93
CA LEU A 204 9.30 11.33 2.11
C LEU A 204 10.71 11.79 2.49
N TYR A 205 11.63 10.84 2.58
CA TYR A 205 13.05 11.06 2.82
C TYR A 205 13.83 10.37 1.70
N ARG A 206 14.68 11.12 1.01
CA ARG A 206 15.44 10.66 -0.15
C ARG A 206 16.88 10.37 0.22
N ASN A 207 17.55 9.60 -0.62
CA ASN A 207 18.95 9.22 -0.47
C ASN A 207 19.18 8.57 0.90
N VAL A 208 18.29 7.65 1.26
CA VAL A 208 18.34 6.95 2.54
C VAL A 208 19.27 5.75 2.39
N GLN A 209 20.29 5.65 3.23
CA GLN A 209 21.18 4.50 3.30
C GLN A 209 21.15 3.88 4.69
N LEU A 210 21.10 2.55 4.74
CA LEU A 210 21.30 1.80 5.98
C LEU A 210 22.81 1.76 6.26
N ALA A 211 23.26 2.54 7.23
CA ALA A 211 24.69 2.78 7.45
C ALA A 211 25.32 1.81 8.45
N THR A 212 24.63 1.54 9.57
CA THR A 212 25.17 0.71 10.66
C THR A 212 24.07 -0.07 11.35
N VAL A 213 24.46 -1.14 12.05
CA VAL A 213 23.58 -1.93 12.91
C VAL A 213 23.88 -1.64 14.37
N GLY A 214 22.83 -1.55 15.17
CA GLY A 214 22.87 -1.44 16.61
C GLY A 214 21.91 -2.44 17.25
N THR A 215 21.80 -2.37 18.57
CA THR A 215 20.94 -3.26 19.36
C THR A 215 20.03 -2.46 20.29
N SER A 216 18.79 -2.89 20.39
CA SER A 216 17.81 -2.43 21.36
C SER A 216 17.32 -3.62 22.20
N PRO A 217 16.60 -3.40 23.32
CA PRO A 217 15.98 -4.50 24.07
C PRO A 217 15.00 -5.35 23.22
N ALA A 218 14.46 -4.78 22.14
CA ALA A 218 13.55 -5.47 21.22
C ALA A 218 14.28 -6.24 20.10
N GLY A 219 15.61 -6.09 19.97
CA GLY A 219 16.41 -6.75 18.94
C GLY A 219 17.29 -5.79 18.14
N ALA A 220 17.69 -6.23 16.93
CA ALA A 220 18.56 -5.48 16.05
C ALA A 220 17.87 -4.23 15.48
N MET A 221 18.60 -3.12 15.40
CA MET A 221 18.15 -1.86 14.81
C MET A 221 19.16 -1.36 13.78
N TYR A 222 18.68 -0.68 12.75
CA TYR A 222 19.47 -0.20 11.62
C TYR A 222 19.43 1.33 11.57
N MET A 223 20.59 1.97 11.48
CA MET A 223 20.65 3.42 11.33
C MET A 223 20.42 3.79 9.86
N ALA A 224 19.28 4.38 9.58
CA ALA A 224 18.98 5.00 8.31
C ALA A 224 19.48 6.45 8.31
N ARG A 225 20.42 6.76 7.40
CA ARG A 225 20.90 8.12 7.16
C ARG A 225 20.26 8.66 5.90
N PHE A 226 19.78 9.89 5.95
CA PHE A 226 19.10 10.55 4.85
C PHE A 226 19.47 12.03 4.82
N GLN A 227 19.25 12.67 3.68
CA GLN A 227 19.47 14.11 3.59
C GLN A 227 18.37 14.84 4.37
N ALA A 228 18.76 15.55 5.44
CA ALA A 228 17.85 16.37 6.21
C ALA A 228 17.19 17.42 5.27
N PRO A 229 15.85 17.56 5.28
CA PRO A 229 15.18 18.60 4.50
C PRO A 229 15.70 19.98 4.90
N ARG A 230 16.07 20.82 3.93
CA ARG A 230 16.60 22.17 4.19
C ARG A 230 15.48 23.06 4.76
N GLY A 231 15.65 23.57 5.99
CA GLY A 231 14.77 24.59 6.58
C GLY A 231 14.44 24.39 8.07
N SER A 232 14.33 25.48 8.82
CA SER A 232 14.11 25.53 10.29
C SER A 232 12.71 25.08 10.75
N ALA A 233 11.75 24.90 9.84
CA ALA A 233 10.37 24.56 10.16
C ALA A 233 10.14 23.11 10.65
N HIS A 234 11.17 22.26 10.68
CA HIS A 234 11.04 20.84 11.04
C HIS A 234 11.45 20.49 12.47
N ALA A 235 12.14 21.41 13.17
CA ALA A 235 12.50 21.23 14.58
C ALA A 235 11.28 21.12 15.51
N SER A 236 10.09 21.58 15.10
CA SER A 236 8.82 21.46 15.84
C SER A 236 7.90 20.34 15.33
N SER A 237 8.29 19.60 14.29
CA SER A 237 7.38 18.65 13.65
C SER A 237 7.39 17.29 14.37
N LYS A 238 6.19 16.73 14.62
CA LYS A 238 5.97 15.34 15.07
C LYS A 238 6.30 14.35 13.93
N ARG A 239 7.55 14.36 13.43
CA ARG A 239 8.09 13.47 12.38
C ARG A 239 8.95 12.40 13.02
N LEU A 240 8.91 11.19 12.45
CA LEU A 240 9.72 10.05 12.86
C LEU A 240 9.62 9.84 14.38
N LEU A 241 8.39 9.84 14.89
CA LEU A 241 8.13 9.50 16.28
C LEU A 241 8.46 8.02 16.50
N SER A 242 8.91 7.67 17.70
CA SER A 242 9.12 6.26 18.06
C SER A 242 7.81 5.49 17.85
N GLY A 243 7.87 4.38 17.11
CA GLY A 243 6.70 3.58 16.73
C GLY A 243 5.97 4.04 15.45
N SER A 244 6.45 5.10 14.77
CA SER A 244 5.96 5.43 13.42
C SER A 244 6.36 4.35 12.43
N LEU A 245 5.42 3.91 11.58
CA LEU A 245 5.67 2.98 10.48
C LEU A 245 6.42 3.69 9.36
N THR A 246 7.48 3.03 8.89
CA THR A 246 8.29 3.44 7.74
C THR A 246 8.32 2.34 6.71
N CYS A 247 8.35 2.74 5.44
CA CYS A 247 8.51 1.87 4.28
C CYS A 247 9.75 2.35 3.52
N LEU A 248 10.74 1.48 3.35
CA LEU A 248 11.94 1.71 2.56
C LEU A 248 11.75 1.07 1.20
N ILE A 249 11.77 1.88 0.16
CA ILE A 249 11.66 1.44 -1.23
C ILE A 249 13.04 1.58 -1.86
N SER A 250 13.61 0.49 -2.35
CA SER A 250 14.92 0.51 -3.01
C SER A 250 14.89 1.37 -4.26
N SER A 251 16.03 1.93 -4.67
CA SER A 251 16.15 2.78 -5.86
C SER A 251 15.73 2.06 -7.15
N ASP A 252 16.11 0.78 -7.29
CA ASP A 252 15.67 -0.11 -8.36
C ASP A 252 14.19 -0.54 -8.24
N CYS A 253 13.53 -0.18 -7.14
CA CYS A 253 12.15 -0.52 -6.85
C CYS A 253 11.85 -2.03 -6.96
N GLY A 254 12.87 -2.87 -6.75
CA GLY A 254 12.73 -4.31 -6.63
C GLY A 254 12.28 -4.73 -5.23
N GLN A 255 12.60 -3.93 -4.20
CA GLN A 255 12.40 -4.33 -2.82
C GLN A 255 11.76 -3.24 -1.97
N VAL A 256 10.94 -3.71 -1.02
CA VAL A 256 10.16 -2.88 -0.12
C VAL A 256 10.26 -3.46 1.27
N LEU A 257 10.85 -2.69 2.18
CA LEU A 257 11.11 -3.11 3.55
C LEU A 257 10.26 -2.26 4.50
N PHE A 258 9.49 -2.92 5.36
CA PHE A 258 8.73 -2.25 6.40
C PHE A 258 9.49 -2.25 7.72
N GLY A 259 9.30 -1.20 8.50
CA GLY A 259 9.89 -1.10 9.82
C GLY A 259 9.27 0.00 10.66
N THR A 260 9.71 0.10 11.90
CA THR A 260 9.28 1.15 12.83
C THR A 260 10.45 2.00 13.27
N VAL A 261 10.20 3.28 13.50
CA VAL A 261 11.20 4.17 14.10
C VAL A 261 11.45 3.75 15.56
N VAL A 262 12.72 3.54 15.89
CA VAL A 262 13.20 3.24 17.25
C VAL A 262 13.69 4.54 17.88
N GLY A 263 13.06 4.96 18.97
CA GLY A 263 13.51 6.00 19.91
C GLY A 263 14.53 7.02 19.38
N GLY A 264 14.06 8.05 18.66
CA GLY A 264 14.94 9.07 18.08
C GLY A 264 15.34 10.16 19.09
N LYS A 265 16.64 10.31 19.34
CA LYS A 265 17.15 11.53 19.98
C LYS A 265 17.03 12.67 18.96
N ARG A 266 16.37 13.79 19.32
CA ARG A 266 16.21 14.97 18.45
C ARG A 266 17.50 15.41 17.72
N PRO A 267 18.70 15.39 18.35
CA PRO A 267 19.95 15.72 17.67
C PRO A 267 20.30 14.82 16.48
N GLU A 268 19.92 13.54 16.51
CA GLU A 268 20.17 12.59 15.41
C GLU A 268 19.25 12.88 14.23
N LEU A 269 17.97 13.16 14.50
CA LEU A 269 16.99 13.56 13.49
C LEU A 269 17.40 14.84 12.76
N LEU A 270 17.92 15.83 13.49
CA LEU A 270 18.45 17.08 12.90
C LEU A 270 19.69 16.84 12.00
N LYS A 271 20.46 15.80 12.30
CA LYS A 271 21.61 15.36 11.48
C LYS A 271 21.20 14.42 10.34
N GLY A 272 19.89 14.21 10.13
CA GLY A 272 19.38 13.33 9.07
C GLY A 272 19.61 11.85 9.36
N ALA A 273 19.53 11.43 10.62
CA ALA A 273 19.66 10.02 11.00
C ALA A 273 18.50 9.56 11.88
N VAL A 274 18.05 8.32 11.68
CA VAL A 274 17.04 7.67 12.50
C VAL A 274 17.34 6.17 12.65
N TRP A 275 17.06 5.61 13.81
CA TRP A 275 17.13 4.17 14.03
C TRP A 275 15.81 3.52 13.63
N LEU A 276 15.89 2.42 12.88
CA LEU A 276 14.73 1.65 12.41
C LEU A 276 14.84 0.19 12.90
N ASP A 277 13.73 -0.36 13.35
CA ASP A 277 13.52 -1.79 13.52
C ASP A 277 12.84 -2.29 12.25
N ILE A 278 13.60 -2.97 11.38
CA ILE A 278 13.15 -3.41 10.06
C ILE A 278 12.66 -4.86 10.17
N LYS A 279 11.43 -5.10 9.73
CA LYS A 279 10.79 -6.44 9.71
C LYS A 279 11.16 -7.20 8.44
N ALA A 280 12.42 -7.59 8.36
CA ALA A 280 12.94 -8.45 7.32
C ALA A 280 14.04 -9.35 7.90
N ASN A 281 14.49 -10.33 7.12
CA ASN A 281 15.60 -11.19 7.53
C ASN A 281 16.88 -10.35 7.71
N HIS A 282 17.39 -10.33 8.94
CA HIS A 282 18.58 -9.56 9.30
C HIS A 282 19.83 -9.97 8.51
N SER A 283 19.96 -11.25 8.14
CA SER A 283 21.10 -11.71 7.33
C SER A 283 21.08 -11.07 5.94
N ASP A 284 19.90 -10.94 5.36
CA ASP A 284 19.71 -10.40 4.02
C ASP A 284 19.89 -8.89 4.03
N LEU A 285 19.33 -8.21 5.04
CA LEU A 285 19.58 -6.78 5.29
C LEU A 285 21.08 -6.45 5.38
N LEU A 286 21.84 -7.26 6.12
CA LEU A 286 23.29 -7.09 6.28
C LEU A 286 24.05 -7.34 4.97
N ARG A 287 23.71 -8.42 4.25
CA ARG A 287 24.44 -8.85 3.05
C ARG A 287 24.13 -8.00 1.83
N GLN A 288 22.87 -7.66 1.63
CA GLN A 288 22.36 -7.07 0.40
C GLN A 288 22.22 -5.55 0.49
N HIS A 289 21.83 -5.00 1.65
CA HIS A 289 21.38 -3.60 1.71
C HIS A 289 22.31 -2.66 2.48
N LEU A 290 22.94 -3.14 3.56
CA LEU A 290 23.77 -2.31 4.42
C LEU A 290 24.93 -1.66 3.63
N GLY A 291 24.91 -0.34 3.53
CA GLY A 291 25.90 0.46 2.81
C GLY A 291 25.94 0.26 1.29
N LYS A 292 24.98 -0.47 0.71
CA LYS A 292 24.98 -0.88 -0.71
C LYS A 292 23.78 -0.39 -1.49
N THR A 293 22.63 -0.27 -0.84
CA THR A 293 21.37 0.09 -1.49
C THR A 293 20.93 1.47 -1.06
N ASP A 294 20.56 2.30 -2.05
CA ASP A 294 19.88 3.57 -1.83
C ASP A 294 18.38 3.35 -1.75
N PHE A 295 17.75 3.96 -0.76
CA PHE A 295 16.32 3.86 -0.53
C PHE A 295 15.65 5.24 -0.58
N THR A 296 14.38 5.22 -0.96
CA THR A 296 13.42 6.26 -0.59
C THR A 296 12.63 5.77 0.62
N MET A 297 12.72 6.48 1.73
CA MET A 297 11.96 6.17 2.94
C MET A 297 10.66 6.96 2.95
N VAL A 298 9.57 6.27 3.20
CA VAL A 298 8.22 6.80 3.34
C VAL A 298 7.80 6.63 4.80
N GLU A 299 7.42 7.71 5.47
CA GLU A 299 6.80 7.65 6.79
C GLU A 299 5.27 7.65 6.63
N SER A 300 4.61 6.70 7.29
CA SER A 300 3.16 6.59 7.31
C SER A 300 2.52 7.83 7.93
N PRO A 301 1.41 8.34 7.36
CA PRO A 301 0.66 9.43 7.97
C PRO A 301 -0.06 9.01 9.26
N ALA A 302 -0.32 7.72 9.46
CA ALA A 302 -0.93 7.16 10.66
C ALA A 302 0.16 6.73 11.67
N PHE A 303 -0.09 6.97 12.95
CA PHE A 303 0.79 6.52 14.02
C PHE A 303 0.60 5.02 14.27
N PHE A 304 1.45 4.19 13.69
CA PHE A 304 1.26 2.74 13.63
C PHE A 304 1.25 2.04 14.98
N GLU A 305 2.05 2.50 15.95
CA GLU A 305 2.13 1.86 17.27
C GLU A 305 0.76 1.79 17.99
N SER A 306 -0.13 2.76 17.79
CA SER A 306 -1.48 2.69 18.36
C SER A 306 -2.38 1.64 17.69
N TYR A 307 -2.09 1.27 16.45
CA TYR A 307 -2.79 0.18 15.74
C TYR A 307 -2.18 -1.17 16.10
N ARG A 308 -0.85 -1.26 16.17
CA ARG A 308 -0.11 -2.52 16.33
C ARG A 308 -0.60 -3.33 17.52
N TYR A 309 -0.64 -2.76 18.72
CA TYR A 309 -1.08 -3.47 19.93
C TYR A 309 -2.57 -3.87 19.89
N VAL A 310 -3.42 -3.06 19.26
CA VAL A 310 -4.85 -3.38 19.12
C VAL A 310 -5.04 -4.52 18.13
N LEU A 311 -4.29 -4.52 17.03
CA LEU A 311 -4.31 -5.58 16.02
C LEU A 311 -3.76 -6.89 16.58
N GLU A 312 -2.63 -6.86 17.30
CA GLU A 312 -2.09 -8.03 18.01
C GLU A 312 -3.12 -8.57 19.01
N GLY A 313 -3.74 -7.70 19.81
CA GLY A 313 -4.77 -8.12 20.77
C GLY A 313 -6.02 -8.72 20.12
N LEU A 314 -6.48 -8.19 18.97
CA LEU A 314 -7.57 -8.78 18.20
C LEU A 314 -7.17 -10.12 17.58
N GLN A 315 -5.92 -10.22 17.09
CA GLN A 315 -5.36 -11.40 16.46
C GLN A 315 -5.12 -12.54 17.45
N GLU A 316 -4.79 -12.27 18.71
CA GLU A 316 -4.59 -13.30 19.72
C GLU A 316 -5.89 -13.74 20.41
N MET A 317 -6.97 -12.98 20.25
CA MET A 317 -8.22 -13.22 20.94
C MET A 317 -8.93 -14.48 20.44
N ASP A 318 -9.18 -15.42 21.36
CA ASP A 318 -10.02 -16.58 21.11
C ASP A 318 -11.48 -16.13 20.85
N PRO A 319 -12.08 -16.50 19.70
CA PRO A 319 -13.49 -16.21 19.41
C PRO A 319 -14.48 -16.67 20.49
N ALA A 320 -14.17 -17.72 21.26
CA ALA A 320 -15.03 -18.19 22.35
C ALA A 320 -14.98 -17.30 23.60
N ARG A 321 -13.99 -16.40 23.69
CA ARG A 321 -13.71 -15.58 24.87
C ARG A 321 -13.87 -14.08 24.60
N VAL A 322 -14.57 -13.72 23.51
CA VAL A 322 -14.85 -12.31 23.20
C VAL A 322 -15.67 -11.68 24.33
N PRO A 323 -15.16 -10.62 24.98
CA PRO A 323 -15.89 -9.94 26.04
C PRO A 323 -17.23 -9.43 25.54
N PHE A 324 -18.28 -9.61 26.35
CA PHE A 324 -19.62 -9.14 26.04
C PHE A 324 -20.18 -9.65 24.70
N GLN A 325 -19.76 -10.83 24.23
CA GLN A 325 -20.18 -11.39 22.94
C GLN A 325 -21.71 -11.38 22.75
N SER A 326 -22.49 -11.68 23.79
CA SER A 326 -23.96 -11.62 23.72
C SER A 326 -24.50 -10.24 23.36
N TYR A 327 -23.81 -9.18 23.75
CA TYR A 327 -24.24 -7.80 23.53
C TYR A 327 -23.60 -7.19 22.28
N VAL A 328 -22.29 -7.38 22.09
CA VAL A 328 -21.52 -6.73 21.02
C VAL A 328 -21.60 -7.51 19.70
N VAL A 329 -21.61 -8.85 19.76
CA VAL A 329 -21.63 -9.72 18.57
C VAL A 329 -23.05 -10.15 18.23
N GLN A 330 -23.81 -10.61 19.23
CA GLN A 330 -25.18 -11.14 19.04
C GLN A 330 -26.27 -10.08 19.15
N CYS A 331 -25.93 -8.87 19.62
CA CYS A 331 -26.86 -7.74 19.78
C CYS A 331 -28.07 -8.04 20.67
N HIS A 332 -27.90 -8.84 21.73
CA HIS A 332 -28.93 -8.99 22.75
C HIS A 332 -29.12 -7.66 23.46
N THR A 333 -30.36 -7.16 23.50
CA THR A 333 -30.71 -5.90 24.15
C THR A 333 -31.15 -6.08 25.60
N THR A 334 -31.49 -7.31 25.99
CA THR A 334 -31.88 -7.66 27.35
C THR A 334 -30.65 -7.83 28.23
N VAL A 335 -30.39 -6.86 29.11
CA VAL A 335 -29.30 -6.92 30.08
C VAL A 335 -29.83 -7.53 31.38
N ALA A 336 -29.34 -8.72 31.73
CA ALA A 336 -29.63 -9.32 33.02
C ALA A 336 -28.87 -8.58 34.15
N PRO A 337 -29.41 -8.53 35.37
CA PRO A 337 -28.68 -7.97 36.51
C PRO A 337 -27.36 -8.73 36.73
N PRO A 338 -26.26 -8.04 37.07
CA PRO A 338 -25.00 -8.71 37.39
C PRO A 338 -25.17 -9.79 38.46
N ALA A 339 -24.55 -10.96 38.25
CA ALA A 339 -24.70 -12.13 39.12
C ALA A 339 -24.26 -11.91 40.57
N HIS A 340 -23.52 -10.84 40.86
CA HIS A 340 -23.10 -10.47 42.22
C HIS A 340 -24.14 -9.65 42.98
N PHE A 341 -25.22 -9.20 42.33
CA PHE A 341 -26.35 -8.60 43.03
C PHE A 341 -27.33 -9.71 43.44
N GLY A 342 -27.69 -9.74 44.73
CA GLY A 342 -28.81 -10.54 45.20
C GLY A 342 -30.16 -9.97 44.71
N GLU A 343 -31.25 -10.69 44.94
CA GLU A 343 -32.59 -10.29 44.48
C GLU A 343 -33.07 -8.95 45.11
N ASP A 344 -32.51 -8.55 46.26
CA ASP A 344 -32.90 -7.36 47.04
C ASP A 344 -31.81 -6.27 47.11
N VAL A 345 -31.29 -5.82 45.96
CA VAL A 345 -30.36 -4.67 45.92
C VAL A 345 -31.02 -3.45 45.29
N THR A 346 -31.33 -2.45 46.11
CA THR A 346 -31.83 -1.14 45.67
C THR A 346 -30.69 -0.14 45.50
N PHE A 347 -30.56 0.45 44.32
CA PHE A 347 -29.60 1.55 44.07
C PHE A 347 -30.29 2.90 44.21
N ASP A 348 -29.70 3.80 45.00
CA ASP A 348 -30.11 5.20 44.98
C ASP A 348 -29.44 5.92 43.81
N LEU A 349 -30.23 6.17 42.75
CA LEU A 349 -29.81 6.91 41.56
C LEU A 349 -30.18 8.41 41.63
N SER A 350 -30.53 8.92 42.82
CA SER A 350 -30.90 10.32 43.02
C SER A 350 -29.85 11.32 42.49
N VAL A 351 -28.56 10.96 42.53
CA VAL A 351 -27.44 11.75 42.00
C VAL A 351 -27.47 11.95 40.48
N LEU A 352 -28.21 11.12 39.74
CA LEU A 352 -28.39 11.24 38.29
C LEU A 352 -29.60 12.11 37.92
N ARG A 353 -30.45 12.47 38.88
CA ARG A 353 -31.53 13.43 38.62
C ARG A 353 -30.91 14.81 38.44
N PRO A 354 -31.09 15.47 37.28
CA PRO A 354 -30.68 16.84 37.15
C PRO A 354 -31.43 17.67 38.19
N THR A 355 -30.72 18.23 39.15
CA THR A 355 -31.26 19.27 40.02
C THR A 355 -31.67 20.42 39.11
N GLY A 356 -32.98 20.65 38.99
CA GLY A 356 -33.55 21.64 38.07
C GLY A 356 -32.85 22.99 38.21
N ARG A 357 -32.45 23.55 37.07
CA ARG A 357 -32.32 24.99 36.89
C ARG A 357 -33.51 25.47 36.09
#